data_AF-A0A2T1GB35-F1
#
_entry.id   AF-A0A2T1GB35-F1
#
_cell.length_a   1.000
_cell.length_b   1.000
_cell.length_c   1.000
_cell.angle_alpha   90.00
_cell.angle_beta   90.00
_cell.angle_gamma   90.00
#
_symmetry.space_group_name_H-M   'P 1'
#
loop_
_entity.id
_entity.type
_entity.pdbx_description
1 polymer ?
#
loop_
_entity_poly.entity_id
_entity_poly.type
_entity_poly.pdbx_seq_one_letter_code
_entity_poly.pdbx_strand_id
1 'polypeptide(L)'
;MSSFNVLARKVRNVDLPLGLRKSALGSCIWSYSRLIHQKYETICERFSDRFGFSSIDRLTEAQLDLVMNALELERKKFLVKLQIFDRQRVNDKLRGRRLPSTAQIEALYHPD
;
A
#
# COMPACT_ATOMS: atom_id res chain seq x y z
N MET A 1 13.73 -5.31 9.26
CA MET A 1 12.97 -5.10 7.99
C MET A 1 13.27 -3.72 7.45
N SER A 2 13.55 -3.60 6.15
CA SER A 2 13.74 -2.28 5.51
C SER A 2 12.42 -1.51 5.44
N SER A 3 12.45 -0.18 5.58
CA SER A 3 11.25 0.65 5.47
C SER A 3 10.72 0.70 4.04
N PHE A 4 9.41 0.96 3.87
CA PHE A 4 8.77 1.11 2.55
C PHE A 4 9.53 2.09 1.65
N ASN A 5 9.95 3.24 2.19
CA ASN A 5 10.67 4.26 1.42
C ASN A 5 12.05 3.77 0.93
N VAL A 6 12.75 2.95 1.72
CA VAL A 6 14.02 2.36 1.30
C VAL A 6 13.80 1.36 0.16
N LEU A 7 12.74 0.54 0.25
CA LEU A 7 12.39 -0.39 -0.81
C LEU A 7 11.92 0.33 -2.08
N ALA A 8 11.09 1.36 -1.97
CA ALA A 8 10.64 2.17 -3.09
C ALA A 8 11.79 2.84 -3.84
N ARG A 9 12.84 3.29 -3.12
CA ARG A 9 14.08 3.78 -3.75
C ARG A 9 14.80 2.69 -4.53
N LYS A 10 14.85 1.45 -4.01
CA LYS A 10 15.43 0.31 -4.74
C LYS A 10 14.64 -0.02 -6.01
N VAL A 11 13.31 0.05 -5.97
CA VAL A 11 12.46 -0.18 -7.16
C VAL A 11 12.80 0.80 -8.29
N ARG A 12 13.12 2.06 -7.94
CA ARG A 12 13.44 3.11 -8.91
C ARG A 12 14.91 3.23 -9.28
N ASN A 13 15.79 2.47 -8.62
CA ASN A 13 17.21 2.54 -8.90
C ASN A 13 17.52 1.76 -10.18
N VAL A 14 17.79 2.50 -11.27
CA VAL A 14 18.12 1.95 -12.59
C VAL A 14 19.45 1.17 -12.61
N ASP A 15 20.34 1.44 -11.66
CA ASP A 15 21.63 0.74 -11.55
C ASP A 15 21.48 -0.66 -10.93
N LEU A 16 20.31 -0.98 -10.36
CA LEU A 16 20.04 -2.31 -9.80
C LEU A 16 19.47 -3.25 -10.86
N PRO A 17 19.88 -4.53 -10.86
CA PRO A 17 19.26 -5.56 -11.68
C PRO A 17 17.73 -5.61 -11.52
N LEU A 18 17.01 -5.76 -12.63
CA LEU A 18 15.55 -5.79 -12.66
C LEU A 18 14.94 -6.79 -11.68
N GLY A 19 15.56 -7.96 -11.49
CA GLY A 19 15.11 -8.95 -10.50
C GLY A 19 15.12 -8.43 -9.05
N LEU A 20 16.15 -7.65 -8.67
CA LEU A 20 16.20 -7.02 -7.35
C LEU A 20 15.16 -5.91 -7.21
N ARG A 21 14.92 -5.15 -8.28
CA ARG A 21 13.88 -4.11 -8.30
C ARG A 21 12.49 -4.73 -8.17
N LYS A 22 12.21 -5.85 -8.85
CA LYS A 22 10.96 -6.64 -8.72
C LYS A 22 10.77 -7.21 -7.31
N SER A 23 11.83 -7.78 -6.73
CA SER A 23 11.81 -8.27 -5.34
C SER A 23 11.52 -7.14 -4.33
N ALA A 24 12.12 -5.97 -4.54
CA ALA A 24 11.83 -4.77 -3.75
C ALA A 24 10.37 -4.34 -3.90
N LEU A 25 9.79 -4.40 -5.11
CA LEU A 25 8.36 -4.12 -5.33
C LEU A 25 7.47 -5.12 -4.59
N GLY A 26 7.75 -6.41 -4.66
CA GLY A 26 7.02 -7.43 -3.88
C GLY A 26 7.05 -7.14 -2.38
N SER A 27 8.21 -6.69 -1.88
CA SER A 27 8.34 -6.27 -0.47
C SER A 27 7.52 -5.01 -0.14
N CYS A 28 7.42 -4.05 -1.07
CA CYS A 28 6.55 -2.87 -0.94
C CYS A 28 5.07 -3.28 -0.89
N ILE A 29 4.64 -4.17 -1.78
CA ILE A 29 3.25 -4.68 -1.83
C ILE A 29 2.93 -5.42 -0.53
N TRP A 30 3.84 -6.24 -0.02
CA TRP A 30 3.67 -6.93 1.26
C TRP A 30 3.59 -5.96 2.44
N SER A 31 4.43 -4.92 2.45
CA SER A 31 4.33 -3.88 3.49
C SER A 31 2.99 -3.13 3.43
N TYR A 32 2.48 -2.89 2.24
CA TYR A 32 1.19 -2.22 2.04
C TYR A 32 0.00 -3.12 2.40
N SER A 33 0.06 -4.42 2.05
CA SER A 33 -0.99 -5.39 2.39
C SER A 33 -1.22 -5.47 3.89
N ARG A 34 -0.15 -5.45 4.68
CA ARG A 34 -0.20 -5.38 6.15
C ARG A 34 -0.76 -4.07 6.68
N LEU A 35 -0.53 -2.95 6.00
CA LEU A 35 -1.05 -1.65 6.40
C LEU A 35 -2.57 -1.57 6.24
N ILE A 36 -3.11 -2.14 5.16
CA ILE A 36 -4.53 -2.06 4.83
C ILE A 36 -5.32 -3.32 5.20
N HIS A 37 -4.68 -4.30 5.82
CA HIS A 37 -5.28 -5.59 6.20
C HIS A 37 -5.91 -6.37 5.02
N GLN A 38 -5.33 -6.26 3.83
CA GLN A 38 -5.72 -7.05 2.66
C GLN A 38 -4.71 -8.15 2.38
N LYS A 39 -5.15 -9.22 1.70
CA LYS A 39 -4.25 -10.30 1.27
C LYS A 39 -3.29 -9.78 0.20
N TYR A 40 -2.06 -10.28 0.22
CA TYR A 40 -1.03 -9.91 -0.76
C TYR A 40 -1.48 -10.26 -2.18
N GLU A 41 -2.08 -11.43 -2.34
CA GLU A 41 -2.59 -11.98 -3.59
C GLU A 41 -3.66 -11.07 -4.19
N THR A 42 -4.62 -10.61 -3.38
CA THR A 42 -5.68 -9.69 -3.82
C THR A 42 -5.12 -8.37 -4.35
N ILE A 43 -4.06 -7.85 -3.72
CA ILE A 43 -3.40 -6.64 -4.23
C ILE A 43 -2.69 -6.96 -5.54
N CYS A 44 -1.94 -8.05 -5.61
CA CYS A 44 -1.27 -8.48 -6.85
C CYS A 44 -2.24 -8.67 -8.02
N GLU A 45 -3.38 -9.34 -7.80
CA GLU A 45 -4.45 -9.53 -8.78
C GLU A 45 -5.02 -8.19 -9.26
N ARG A 46 -5.38 -7.30 -8.34
CA ARG A 46 -5.90 -5.96 -8.70
C ARG A 46 -4.90 -5.15 -9.51
N PHE A 47 -3.61 -5.21 -9.18
CA PHE A 47 -2.57 -4.53 -9.94
C PHE A 47 -2.31 -5.22 -11.29
N SER A 48 -2.34 -6.55 -11.34
CA SER A 48 -2.28 -7.36 -12.56
C SER A 48 -3.36 -6.93 -13.56
N ASP A 49 -4.61 -6.87 -13.10
CA ASP A 49 -5.78 -6.49 -13.90
C ASP A 49 -5.68 -5.03 -14.36
N ARG A 50 -5.23 -4.14 -13.49
CA ARG A 50 -5.11 -2.70 -13.78
C ARG A 50 -4.00 -2.35 -14.77
N PHE A 51 -2.87 -3.04 -14.71
CA PHE A 51 -1.65 -2.70 -15.48
C PHE A 51 -1.28 -3.75 -16.54
N GLY A 52 -2.07 -4.81 -16.70
CA GLY A 52 -1.93 -5.80 -17.76
C GLY A 52 -0.66 -6.65 -17.63
N PHE A 53 -0.39 -7.23 -16.46
CA PHE A 53 0.73 -8.15 -16.26
C PHE A 53 0.30 -9.42 -15.54
N SER A 54 0.82 -10.59 -15.94
CA SER A 54 0.38 -11.87 -15.33
C SER A 54 1.02 -12.17 -13.98
N SER A 55 2.22 -11.63 -13.71
CA SER A 55 2.91 -11.77 -12.43
C SER A 55 3.97 -10.68 -12.26
N ILE A 56 4.35 -10.40 -11.01
CA ILE A 56 5.41 -9.42 -10.69
C ILE A 56 6.73 -9.77 -11.39
N ASP A 57 7.04 -11.07 -11.50
CA ASP A 57 8.26 -11.55 -12.15
C ASP A 57 8.31 -11.23 -13.65
N ARG A 58 7.15 -11.01 -14.28
CA ARG A 58 7.03 -10.66 -15.70
C ARG A 58 6.85 -9.16 -15.98
N LEU A 59 6.92 -8.31 -14.96
CA LEU A 59 6.88 -6.86 -15.16
C LEU A 59 8.05 -6.39 -16.04
N THR A 60 7.73 -5.54 -17.01
CA THR A 60 8.74 -4.72 -17.71
C THR A 60 9.21 -3.59 -16.81
N GLU A 61 10.33 -2.95 -17.14
CA GLU A 61 10.81 -1.77 -16.39
C GLU A 61 9.78 -0.63 -16.37
N ALA A 62 9.17 -0.33 -17.52
CA ALA A 62 8.14 0.70 -17.61
C ALA A 62 6.92 0.39 -16.72
N GLN A 63 6.48 -0.87 -16.68
CA GLN A 63 5.38 -1.27 -15.81
C GLN A 63 5.76 -1.24 -14.33
N LEU A 64 7.02 -1.53 -14.00
CA LEU A 64 7.50 -1.52 -12.62
C LEU A 64 7.31 -0.14 -11.97
N ASP A 65 7.71 0.93 -12.68
CA ASP A 65 7.56 2.29 -12.19
C ASP A 65 6.10 2.74 -12.12
N LEU A 66 5.27 2.35 -13.11
CA LEU A 66 3.82 2.60 -13.09
C LEU A 66 3.15 1.97 -11.86
N VAL A 67 3.44 0.69 -11.60
CA VAL A 67 2.90 -0.05 -10.45
C VAL A 67 3.39 0.57 -9.15
N MET A 68 4.67 0.92 -9.04
CA MET A 68 5.24 1.56 -7.85
C MET A 68 4.58 2.92 -7.56
N ASN A 69 4.37 3.74 -8.58
CA ASN A 69 3.71 5.05 -8.43
C ASN A 69 2.25 4.91 -7.97
N ALA A 70 1.52 3.94 -8.53
CA ALA A 70 0.15 3.66 -8.10
C ALA A 70 0.10 3.13 -6.66
N LEU A 71 1.01 2.24 -6.28
CA LEU A 71 1.12 1.74 -4.90
C LEU A 71 1.42 2.86 -3.90
N GLU A 72 2.32 3.78 -4.23
CA GLU A 72 2.60 4.95 -3.40
C GLU A 72 1.40 5.87 -3.25
N LEU A 73 0.67 6.11 -4.34
CA LEU A 73 -0.53 6.94 -4.31
C LEU A 73 -1.60 6.32 -3.42
N GLU A 74 -1.87 5.03 -3.56
CA GLU A 74 -2.81 4.32 -2.71
C GLU A 74 -2.37 4.32 -1.24
N ARG A 75 -1.10 4.03 -0.97
CA ARG A 75 -0.53 4.10 0.39
C ARG A 75 -0.69 5.50 0.99
N LYS A 76 -0.41 6.56 0.21
CA LYS A 76 -0.57 7.95 0.66
C LYS A 76 -2.03 8.24 1.00
N LYS A 77 -2.97 7.85 0.14
CA LYS A 77 -4.42 8.02 0.39
C LYS A 77 -4.84 7.31 1.68
N PHE A 78 -4.40 6.08 1.88
CA PHE A 78 -4.72 5.33 3.10
C PHE A 78 -4.12 5.96 4.36
N LEU A 79 -2.88 6.45 4.30
CA LEU A 79 -2.28 7.17 5.43
C LEU A 79 -3.03 8.47 5.77
N VAL A 80 -3.53 9.19 4.78
CA VAL A 80 -4.40 10.35 5.01
C VAL A 80 -5.72 9.92 5.67
N LYS A 81 -6.33 8.82 5.21
CA LYS A 81 -7.53 8.23 5.81
C LYS A 81 -7.30 7.87 7.28
N LEU A 82 -6.17 7.23 7.60
CA LEU A 82 -5.73 6.94 8.97
C LEU A 82 -5.58 8.20 9.82
N GLN A 83 -4.92 9.25 9.30
CA GLN A 83 -4.74 10.51 10.03
C GLN A 83 -6.08 11.19 10.35
N ILE A 84 -7.03 11.17 9.40
CA ILE A 84 -8.38 11.70 9.61
C ILE A 84 -9.09 10.91 10.71
N PHE A 85 -9.02 9.57 10.64
CA PHE A 85 -9.60 8.69 11.64
C PHE A 85 -9.01 8.94 13.04
N ASP A 86 -7.68 9.06 13.16
CA ASP A 86 -7.02 9.36 14.43
C ASP A 86 -7.46 10.71 14.99
N ARG A 87 -7.58 11.75 14.15
CA ARG A 87 -8.09 13.06 14.56
C ARG A 87 -9.54 12.98 15.07
N GLN A 88 -10.39 12.20 14.39
CA GLN A 88 -11.76 11.95 14.84
C GLN A 88 -11.77 11.24 16.20
N ARG A 89 -10.92 10.22 16.39
CA ARG A 89 -10.79 9.50 17.66
C ARG A 89 -10.36 10.40 18.82
N VAL A 90 -9.42 11.32 18.60
CA VAL A 90 -9.00 12.28 19.63
C VAL A 90 -10.19 13.14 20.05
N ASN A 91 -10.97 13.65 19.10
CA ASN A 91 -12.16 14.46 19.39
C ASN A 91 -13.27 13.67 20.09
N ASP A 92 -13.53 12.44 19.66
CA ASP A 92 -14.54 11.56 20.27
C ASP A 92 -14.17 11.17 21.70
N LYS A 93 -12.87 10.95 21.98
CA LYS A 93 -12.37 10.70 23.32
C LYS A 93 -12.62 11.88 24.27
N LEU A 94 -12.43 13.12 23.80
CA LEU A 94 -12.75 14.32 24.57
C LEU A 94 -14.25 14.42 24.89
N ARG A 95 -15.11 13.83 24.04
CA ARG A 95 -16.57 13.75 24.21
C ARG A 95 -17.04 12.50 24.98
N GLY A 96 -16.13 11.74 25.57
CA GLY A 96 -16.45 10.57 26.39
C GLY A 96 -16.57 9.24 25.64
N ARG A 97 -16.44 9.20 24.30
CA ARG A 97 -16.41 7.95 23.53
C ARG A 97 -14.98 7.41 23.45
N ARG A 98 -14.67 6.40 24.25
CA ARG A 98 -13.29 5.87 24.38
C ARG A 98 -12.90 4.90 23.26
N LEU A 99 -13.85 4.22 22.62
CA LEU A 99 -13.62 3.23 21.58
C LEU A 99 -14.36 3.61 20.28
N PRO A 100 -13.73 3.41 19.10
CA PRO A 100 -14.42 3.56 17.82
C PRO A 100 -15.48 2.46 17.66
N SER A 101 -16.56 2.76 16.94
CA SER A 101 -17.57 1.76 16.60
C SER A 101 -17.05 0.79 15.54
N THR A 102 -17.67 -0.39 15.45
CA THR A 102 -17.36 -1.38 14.39
C THR A 102 -17.46 -0.76 13.01
N ALA A 103 -18.51 0.01 12.74
CA ALA A 103 -18.71 0.70 11.46
C ALA A 103 -17.58 1.71 11.15
N GLN A 104 -17.02 2.40 12.16
CA GLN A 104 -15.88 3.31 11.95
C GLN A 104 -14.59 2.53 11.62
N ILE A 105 -14.40 1.35 12.21
CA ILE A 105 -13.27 0.47 11.91
C ILE A 105 -13.44 -0.12 10.49
N GLU A 106 -14.62 -0.59 10.14
CA GLU A 106 -14.93 -1.10 8.81
C GLU A 106 -14.71 -0.03 7.74
N ALA A 107 -15.22 1.19 7.96
CA ALA A 107 -15.03 2.31 7.05
C ALA A 107 -13.54 2.65 6.80
N LEU A 108 -12.64 2.36 7.76
CA LEU A 108 -11.21 2.57 7.61
C LEU A 108 -10.58 1.60 6.59
N TYR A 109 -10.94 0.31 6.65
CA TYR A 109 -10.28 -0.75 5.88
C TYR A 109 -11.00 -1.17 4.59
N HIS A 110 -12.25 -0.76 4.40
CA HIS A 110 -12.91 -0.92 3.12
C HIS A 110 -12.31 0.04 2.08
N PRO A 111 -11.92 -0.46 0.88
CA PRO A 111 -11.56 0.38 -0.25
C PRO A 111 -12.79 1.17 -0.70
N ASP A 112 -12.58 2.46 -1.01
CA ASP A 112 -13.61 3.34 -1.57
C ASP A 112 -14.02 2.91 -2.99
#